data_AF-A0A5J9TVK6-F1
#
_entry.id   AF-A0A5J9TVK6-F1
#
_cell.length_a   1.000
_cell.length_b   1.000
_cell.length_c   1.000
_cell.angle_alpha   90.00
_cell.angle_beta   90.00
_cell.angle_gamma   90.00
#
_symmetry.space_group_name_H-M   'P 1'
#
loop_
_entity.id
_entity.type
_entity.pdbx_description
1 polymer ?
#
loop_
_entity_poly.entity_id
_entity_poly.type
_entity_poly.pdbx_seq_one_letter_code
_entity_poly.pdbx_strand_id
1 'polypeptide(L)' 'MHCDACERLVRRSVKKIEGVEAVEVDREENKVTVTGDFKTEKLLKKIKKKTGKRAEILVPEENEEEGKEKNQSLLLKI' A
#
# COMPACT_ATOMS: atom_id res chain seq x y z
N MET A 1 -11.82 5.95 5.37
CA MET A 1 -12.52 4.71 5.06
C MET A 1 -13.75 4.66 5.94
N HIS A 2 -14.93 4.63 5.35
CA HIS A 2 -16.18 4.80 6.10
C HIS A 2 -16.93 3.48 6.35
N CYS A 3 -16.38 2.35 5.90
CA CYS A 3 -17.09 1.07 5.94
C CYS A 3 -16.14 -0.15 5.97
N ASP A 4 -16.58 -1.27 6.57
CA ASP A 4 -15.83 -2.53 6.57
C ASP A 4 -15.55 -3.05 5.15
N ALA A 5 -16.51 -2.87 4.25
CA ALA A 5 -16.35 -3.27 2.85
C ALA A 5 -15.23 -2.48 2.17
N CYS A 6 -15.06 -1.20 2.52
CA CYS A 6 -14.05 -0.30 2.00
C CYS A 6 -12.66 -0.80 2.43
N GLU A 7 -12.49 -1.08 3.73
CA GLU A 7 -11.23 -1.62 4.28
C GLU A 7 -10.87 -2.96 3.66
N ARG A 8 -11.81 -3.91 3.67
CA ARG A 8 -11.60 -5.25 3.10
C ARG A 8 -11.24 -5.16 1.62
N LEU A 9 -11.83 -4.23 0.87
CA LEU A 9 -11.54 -4.05 -0.55
C LEU A 9 -10.11 -3.60 -0.78
N VAL A 10 -9.61 -2.59 -0.05
CA VAL A 10 -8.22 -2.16 -0.24
C VAL A 10 -7.24 -3.19 0.30
N ARG A 11 -7.49 -3.76 1.49
CA ARG A 11 -6.64 -4.82 2.06
C ARG A 11 -6.49 -6.01 1.11
N ARG A 12 -7.60 -6.53 0.56
CA ARG A 12 -7.57 -7.61 -0.45
C ARG A 12 -6.91 -7.19 -1.76
N SER A 13 -7.02 -5.93 -2.15
CA SER A 13 -6.44 -5.44 -3.41
C SER A 13 -4.93 -5.31 -3.33
N VAL A 14 -4.44 -4.80 -2.20
CA VAL A 14 -3.00 -4.65 -1.91
C VAL A 14 -2.36 -6.01 -1.68
N LYS A 15 -2.99 -6.90 -0.90
CA LYS A 15 -2.48 -8.27 -0.66
C LYS A 15 -2.38 -9.13 -1.94
N LYS A 16 -3.03 -8.74 -3.03
CA LYS A 16 -2.93 -9.40 -4.36
C LYS A 16 -1.76 -8.91 -5.20
N ILE A 17 -0.93 -8.01 -4.68
CA ILE A 17 0.28 -7.54 -5.35
C ILE A 17 1.39 -8.50 -4.99
N GLU A 18 2.13 -8.97 -6.00
CA GLU A 18 3.30 -9.81 -5.78
C GLU A 18 4.34 -9.06 -4.97
N GLY A 19 4.86 -9.75 -3.94
CA GLY A 19 5.85 -9.21 -3.03
C GLY A 19 5.30 -8.44 -1.83
N VAL A 20 3.98 -8.28 -1.71
CA VAL A 20 3.39 -7.79 -0.45
C VAL A 20 3.36 -8.91 0.59
N GLU A 21 3.99 -8.66 1.73
CA GLU A 21 4.02 -9.58 2.87
C GLU A 21 2.94 -9.22 3.89
N ALA A 22 2.85 -7.93 4.25
CA ALA A 22 1.92 -7.43 5.24
C ALA A 22 1.16 -6.20 4.74
N VAL A 23 -0.09 -6.06 5.20
CA VAL A 23 -0.95 -4.91 4.93
C VAL A 23 -1.72 -4.58 6.19
N GLU A 24 -1.51 -3.38 6.69
CA GLU A 24 -2.24 -2.80 7.81
C GLU A 24 -3.08 -1.64 7.31
N VAL A 25 -4.31 -1.54 7.81
CA VAL A 25 -5.23 -0.46 7.43
C VAL A 25 -5.70 0.22 8.69
N ASP A 26 -5.35 1.49 8.80
CA ASP A 26 -5.82 2.39 9.85
C ASP A 26 -7.06 3.13 9.33
N ARG A 27 -8.20 2.85 9.97
CA ARG A 27 -9.48 3.49 9.63
C ARG A 27 -9.62 4.87 10.24
N GLU A 28 -9.00 5.10 11.39
CA GLU A 28 -9.08 6.37 12.11
C GLU A 28 -8.34 7.45 11.33
N GLU A 29 -7.13 7.10 10.86
CA GLU A 29 -6.28 8.02 10.12
C GLU A 29 -6.42 7.93 8.60
N ASN A 30 -7.17 6.96 8.09
CA ASN A 30 -7.29 6.64 6.66
C ASN A 30 -5.94 6.31 6.03
N LYS A 31 -5.09 5.61 6.78
CA LYS A 31 -3.76 5.20 6.37
C LYS A 31 -3.72 3.72 6.04
N VAL A 32 -2.84 3.34 5.15
CA VAL A 32 -2.57 1.95 4.78
C VAL A 32 -1.07 1.76 4.76
N THR A 33 -0.59 0.91 5.63
CA THR A 33 0.82 0.51 5.68
C THR A 33 0.98 -0.79 4.93
N VAL A 34 1.91 -0.81 4.00
CA VAL A 34 2.20 -1.98 3.15
C VAL A 34 3.66 -2.34 3.31
N THR A 35 3.94 -3.58 3.66
CA THR A 35 5.29 -4.08 3.88
C THR A 35 5.59 -5.25 2.95
N GLY A 36 6.77 -5.26 2.35
CA GLY A 36 7.29 -6.34 1.52
C GLY A 36 8.08 -5.83 0.30
N ASP A 37 8.54 -6.72 -0.56
CA ASP A 37 9.31 -6.41 -1.78
C ASP A 37 8.37 -6.19 -2.98
N PHE A 38 7.83 -4.98 -3.16
CA PHE A 38 6.93 -4.67 -4.29
C PHE A 38 7.43 -3.47 -5.09
N LYS A 39 6.71 -3.10 -6.16
CA LYS A 39 6.99 -1.86 -6.89
C LYS A 39 5.99 -0.78 -6.49
N THR A 40 6.49 0.34 -5.98
CA THR A 40 5.69 1.50 -5.54
C THR A 40 4.70 1.96 -6.61
N GLU A 41 5.14 2.05 -7.87
CA GLU A 41 4.28 2.38 -9.00
C GLU A 41 3.12 1.39 -9.21
N LYS A 42 3.39 0.08 -9.09
CA LYS A 42 2.36 -0.97 -9.22
C LYS A 42 1.34 -0.83 -8.08
N LEU A 43 1.81 -0.56 -6.86
CA LEU A 43 0.96 -0.36 -5.69
C LEU A 43 0.02 0.84 -5.87
N LEU A 44 0.57 2.01 -6.20
CA LEU A 44 -0.21 3.24 -6.43
C LEU A 44 -1.25 3.05 -7.55
N LYS A 45 -0.85 2.45 -8.68
CA LYS A 45 -1.77 2.14 -9.80
C LYS A 45 -2.89 1.20 -9.36
N LYS A 46 -2.58 0.16 -8.57
CA LYS A 46 -3.57 -0.81 -8.09
C LYS A 46 -4.57 -0.17 -7.14
N ILE A 47 -4.11 0.64 -6.19
CA ILE A 47 -4.97 1.33 -5.24
C ILE A 47 -5.88 2.30 -5.98
N LYS A 48 -5.32 3.18 -6.82
CA LYS A 48 -6.11 4.11 -7.64
C LYS A 48 -7.18 3.40 -8.46
N LYS A 49 -6.86 2.25 -9.07
CA LYS A 49 -7.83 1.46 -9.86
C LYS A 49 -8.92 0.80 -9.02
N LYS A 50 -8.67 0.52 -7.74
CA LYS A 50 -9.58 -0.24 -6.87
C LYS A 50 -10.42 0.62 -5.95
N THR A 51 -9.82 1.64 -5.35
CA THR A 51 -10.52 2.59 -4.47
C THR A 51 -11.02 3.82 -5.23
N GLY A 52 -10.50 4.09 -6.43
CA GLY A 52 -10.76 5.34 -7.17
C GLY A 52 -10.09 6.56 -6.54
N LYS A 53 -9.40 6.37 -5.41
CA LYS A 53 -8.77 7.44 -4.62
C LYS A 53 -7.29 7.54 -4.94
N ARG A 54 -6.75 8.75 -4.83
CA ARG A 54 -5.30 8.97 -4.89
C ARG A 54 -4.71 8.47 -3.58
N ALA A 55 -3.66 7.67 -3.68
CA ALA A 55 -2.88 7.28 -2.52
C ALA A 55 -1.61 8.15 -2.51
N GLU A 56 -1.37 8.81 -1.38
CA GLU A 56 -0.16 9.62 -1.17
C GLU A 56 0.81 8.85 -0.28
N ILE A 57 2.07 8.78 -0.69
CA ILE A 57 3.14 8.17 0.11
C ILE A 57 3.57 9.20 1.15
N LEU A 58 3.43 8.86 2.42
CA LEU A 58 3.80 9.75 3.53
C LEU A 58 5.22 9.50 4.02
N VAL A 59 5.68 8.25 3.95
CA VAL A 59 7.05 7.85 4.30
C VAL A 59 7.44 6.72 3.35
N PRO A 60 8.33 6.98 2.39
CA PRO A 60 9.14 5.92 1.81
C PRO A 60 10.31 5.68 2.77
N GLU A 61 10.32 4.56 3.49
CA GLU A 61 11.59 4.07 4.03
C GLU A 61 12.37 3.46 2.87
N GLU A 62 12.94 4.33 2.04
CA GLU A 62 13.78 3.94 0.92
C GLU A 62 15.24 3.95 1.35
N ASN A 63 15.83 2.75 1.45
CA ASN A 63 17.21 2.63 0.99
C ASN A 63 17.14 2.73 -0.55
N GLU A 64 17.36 3.92 -1.09
CA GLU A 64 17.60 4.14 -2.52
C GLU A 64 18.79 3.29 -2.97
N GLU A 65 18.57 2.11 -3.58
CA GLU A 65 19.56 1.52 -4.50
C GLU A 65 18.84 0.59 -5.46
N GLU A 66 19.13 0.80 -6.73
CA GLU A 66 18.96 -0.13 -7.82
C GLU A 66 19.68 -1.44 -7.50
N GLY A 67 18.94 -2.49 -7.14
CA GLY A 67 19.50 -3.84 -7.05
C GLY A 67 19.08 -4.61 -5.81
N LYS A 68 18.15 -5.54 -6.05
CA LYS A 68 17.98 -6.84 -5.38
C LYS A 68 17.72 -6.82 -3.86
N GLU A 69 16.51 -7.25 -3.51
CA GLU A 69 16.02 -7.66 -2.19
C GLU A 69 15.90 -6.51 -1.16
N LYS A 70 14.78 -5.78 -1.22
CA LYS A 70 14.46 -4.73 -0.24
C LYS A 70 13.05 -4.92 0.29
N ASN A 71 12.96 -5.43 1.50
CA ASN A 71 11.73 -5.35 2.30
C ASN A 71 11.43 -3.87 2.58
N GLN A 72 10.58 -3.26 1.76
CA GLN A 72 10.20 -1.86 1.90
C GLN A 72 8.89 -1.75 2.67
N SER A 73 8.80 -0.77 3.57
CA SER A 73 7.58 -0.36 4.24
C SER A 73 7.10 0.95 3.60
N LEU A 74 5.84 0.99 3.16
CA LEU A 74 5.25 2.18 2.55
C LEU A 74 3.93 2.52 3.23
N LEU A 75 3.89 3.72 3.79
CA LEU A 75 2.70 4.26 4.42
C LEU A 75 1.96 5.15 3.44
N LEU A 76 0.72 4.79 3.14
CA LEU A 76 -0.13 5.43 2.14
C LEU A 76 -1.36 6.06 2.79
N LYS A 77 -1.68 7.30 2.44
CA LYS A 77 -2.94 7.95 2.83
C LYS A 77 -3.97 7.83 1.71
N ILE A 78 -5.17 7.30 1.98
CA ILE A 78 -6.24 7.02 1.00
C ILE A 78 -7.51 7.85 1.25
#